data_AF-A0A8T7DKZ7-F1
#
_entry.id   AF-A0A8T7DKZ7-F1
#
_cell.length_a   1.000
_cell.length_b   1.000
_cell.length_c   1.000
_cell.angle_alpha   90.00
_cell.angle_beta   90.00
_cell.angle_gamma   90.00
#
_symmetry.space_group_name_H-M   'P 1'
#
loop_
_entity.id
_entity.type
_entity.pdbx_description
1 polymer ?
#
loop_
_entity_poly.entity_id
_entity_poly.type
_entity_poly.pdbx_seq_one_letter_code
_entity_poly.pdbx_strand_id
1 'polypeptide(L)'
;MLHGDWKLSPAEQQEGGATKKGPAVQFVGTDNTAMSFKVIGKGSAVQENLLPGTVKEMATMYHCNNFKECTQVQAKHYCAKQNQPELVFDARNTSTNVIAMTCDMSSPLCNSAVGHVHMIKHELSQDNSHLKTTYTIFQDGKLQKNSVYHFDRK
;
A
#
# COMPACT_ATOMS: atom_id res chain seq x y z
N MET A 1 -10.35 6.30 -9.36
CA MET A 1 -9.26 5.48 -9.94
C MET A 1 -7.92 5.85 -9.30
N LEU A 2 -7.11 4.88 -8.88
CA LEU A 2 -5.83 5.08 -8.15
C LEU A 2 -4.65 5.57 -9.01
N HIS A 3 -4.70 5.37 -10.33
CA HIS A 3 -3.60 5.68 -11.25
C HIS A 3 -3.05 7.11 -11.13
N GLY A 4 -1.72 7.25 -11.24
CA GLY A 4 -1.03 8.54 -11.22
C GLY A 4 -0.30 8.82 -9.91
N ASP A 5 0.09 10.08 -9.76
CA ASP A 5 0.90 10.58 -8.64
C ASP A 5 0.03 11.23 -7.55
N TRP A 6 0.47 11.06 -6.31
CA TRP A 6 -0.20 11.54 -5.12
C TRP A 6 0.82 12.21 -4.21
N LYS A 7 0.47 13.40 -3.72
CA LYS A 7 1.26 14.11 -2.71
C LYS A 7 0.71 13.82 -1.33
N LEU A 8 1.56 13.89 -0.31
CA LEU A 8 1.12 13.68 1.06
C LEU A 8 0.19 14.83 1.47
N SER A 9 -0.98 14.52 2.02
CA SER A 9 -1.90 15.54 2.54
C SER A 9 -1.24 16.38 3.65
N PRO A 10 -1.72 17.59 3.93
CA PRO A 10 -1.19 18.45 4.98
C PRO A 10 -1.09 17.75 6.35
N ALA A 11 -0.16 18.21 7.20
CA ALA A 11 0.19 17.56 8.47
C ALA A 11 -1.02 17.38 9.39
N GLU A 12 -1.95 18.33 9.37
CA GLU A 12 -3.21 18.35 10.13
C GLU A 12 -4.22 17.29 9.68
N GLN A 13 -4.09 16.78 8.45
CA GLN A 13 -4.93 15.70 7.92
C GLN A 13 -4.30 14.32 8.10
N GLN A 14 -3.03 14.25 8.51
CA GLN A 14 -2.35 12.98 8.74
C GLN A 14 -2.74 12.40 10.10
N GLU A 15 -2.96 11.09 10.14
CA GLU A 15 -3.21 10.36 11.37
C GLU A 15 -1.98 9.58 11.86
N GLY A 16 -1.88 9.41 13.18
CA GLY A 16 -0.77 8.69 13.81
C GLY A 16 0.57 9.45 13.81
N GLY A 17 1.67 8.69 13.88
CA GLY A 17 3.02 9.22 14.00
C GLY A 17 3.89 9.10 12.74
N ALA A 18 3.36 8.47 11.68
CA ALA A 18 4.15 8.09 10.49
C ALA A 18 4.70 9.30 9.72
N THR A 19 4.00 10.43 9.77
CA THR A 19 4.37 11.69 9.10
C THR A 19 5.02 12.72 10.03
N LYS A 20 4.96 12.48 11.35
CA LYS A 20 5.60 13.34 12.37
C LYS A 20 7.09 13.03 12.54
N LYS A 21 7.51 11.80 12.23
CA LYS A 21 8.90 11.33 12.36
C LYS A 21 9.23 10.34 11.24
N GLY A 22 10.49 10.31 10.83
CA GLY A 22 10.98 9.37 9.82
C GLY A 22 10.78 9.87 8.38
N PRO A 23 10.97 9.00 7.37
CA PRO A 23 11.14 9.44 5.98
C PRO A 23 9.93 10.13 5.35
N ALA A 24 8.71 9.93 5.84
CA ALA A 24 7.55 10.62 5.28
C ALA A 24 7.55 12.14 5.56
N VAL A 25 8.31 12.61 6.57
CA VAL A 25 8.37 14.03 6.94
C VAL A 25 8.86 14.91 5.79
N GLN A 26 9.71 14.39 4.91
CA GLN A 26 10.26 15.15 3.79
C GLN A 26 9.23 15.47 2.69
N PHE A 27 8.07 14.83 2.71
CA PHE A 27 6.98 15.09 1.77
C PHE A 27 5.92 16.02 2.34
N VAL A 28 5.86 16.19 3.67
CA VAL A 28 4.85 17.01 4.34
C VAL A 28 4.95 18.46 3.86
N GLY A 29 3.84 19.00 3.35
CA GLY A 29 3.77 20.38 2.85
C GLY A 29 4.50 20.62 1.52
N THR A 30 4.93 19.55 0.84
CA THR A 30 5.57 19.63 -0.48
C THR A 30 4.63 19.13 -1.58
N ASP A 31 4.89 19.51 -2.83
CA ASP A 31 4.24 18.92 -4.01
C ASP A 31 5.01 17.71 -4.57
N ASN A 32 5.95 17.15 -3.80
CA ASN A 32 6.67 15.94 -4.20
C ASN A 32 5.72 14.73 -4.18
N THR A 33 5.90 13.82 -5.13
CA THR A 33 5.16 12.56 -5.18
C THR A 33 5.54 11.70 -3.98
N ALA A 34 4.59 11.45 -3.08
CA ALA A 34 4.77 10.60 -1.91
C ALA A 34 4.19 9.19 -2.11
N MET A 35 3.31 9.04 -3.10
CA MET A 35 2.73 7.77 -3.55
C MET A 35 2.48 7.83 -5.05
N SER A 36 2.72 6.75 -5.78
CA SER A 36 2.32 6.64 -7.19
C SER A 36 1.81 5.26 -7.56
N PHE A 37 0.86 5.22 -8.50
CA PHE A 37 0.35 3.98 -9.08
C PHE A 37 0.53 4.02 -10.59
N LYS A 38 1.34 3.12 -11.12
CA LYS A 38 1.65 3.01 -12.55
C LYS A 38 1.20 1.68 -13.12
N VAL A 39 0.45 1.71 -14.21
CA VAL A 39 0.15 0.51 -15.00
C VAL A 39 1.39 0.16 -15.84
N ILE A 40 1.86 -1.07 -15.74
CA ILE A 40 3.03 -1.59 -16.46
C ILE A 40 2.72 -2.92 -17.15
N GLY A 41 3.71 -3.51 -17.82
CA GLY A 41 3.55 -4.84 -18.44
C GLY A 41 2.48 -4.88 -19.52
N LYS A 42 2.32 -3.78 -20.28
CA LYS A 42 1.25 -3.63 -21.28
C LYS A 42 -0.17 -3.79 -20.68
N GLY A 43 -0.36 -3.38 -19.43
CA GLY A 43 -1.66 -3.46 -18.74
C GLY A 43 -1.82 -4.65 -17.80
N SER A 44 -0.83 -5.56 -17.73
CA SER A 44 -0.95 -6.79 -16.93
C SER A 44 -0.65 -6.62 -15.44
N ALA A 45 -0.04 -5.50 -15.04
CA ALA A 45 0.37 -5.27 -13.66
C ALA A 45 0.28 -3.79 -13.28
N VAL A 46 0.13 -3.54 -11.98
CA VAL A 46 0.19 -2.21 -11.37
C VAL A 46 1.36 -2.17 -10.39
N GLN A 47 2.19 -1.15 -10.49
CA GLN A 47 3.21 -0.82 -9.52
C GLN A 47 2.70 0.31 -8.64
N GLU A 48 2.57 0.05 -7.35
CA GLU A 48 2.51 1.08 -6.30
C GLU A 48 3.94 1.39 -5.86
N ASN A 49 4.23 2.67 -5.66
CA ASN A 49 5.47 3.12 -5.06
C ASN A 49 5.19 4.11 -3.95
N LEU A 50 5.59 3.79 -2.72
CA LEU A 50 5.38 4.56 -1.50
C LEU A 50 6.70 5.18 -1.05
N LEU A 51 6.69 6.49 -0.77
CA LEU A 51 7.82 7.30 -0.34
C LEU A 51 9.05 7.14 -1.26
N PRO A 52 8.91 7.45 -2.57
CA PRO A 52 9.99 7.30 -3.54
C PRO A 52 11.21 8.15 -3.22
N GLY A 53 12.41 7.65 -3.50
CA GLY A 53 13.68 8.34 -3.27
C GLY A 53 14.15 8.34 -1.82
N THR A 54 13.49 7.60 -0.93
CA THR A 54 13.83 7.56 0.50
C THR A 54 14.46 6.24 0.90
N VAL A 55 15.17 6.23 2.03
CA VAL A 55 15.70 4.99 2.63
C VAL A 55 14.62 3.99 3.08
N LYS A 56 13.33 4.39 3.04
CA LYS A 56 12.18 3.51 3.28
C LYS A 56 11.21 3.50 2.11
N GLU A 57 11.71 3.71 0.90
CA GLU A 57 10.94 3.46 -0.32
C GLU A 57 10.44 2.01 -0.31
N MET A 58 9.16 1.85 -0.60
CA MET A 58 8.49 0.56 -0.65
C MET A 58 7.71 0.48 -1.95
N ALA A 59 7.66 -0.72 -2.54
CA ALA A 59 6.88 -0.95 -3.74
C ALA A 59 5.90 -2.09 -3.52
N THR A 60 4.72 -2.01 -4.11
CA THR A 60 3.78 -3.13 -4.15
C THR A 60 3.44 -3.44 -5.61
N MET A 61 3.70 -4.67 -6.02
CA MET A 61 3.43 -5.12 -7.39
C MET A 61 2.15 -5.94 -7.40
N TYR A 62 1.12 -5.46 -8.09
CA TYR A 62 -0.18 -6.11 -8.24
C TYR A 62 -0.28 -6.77 -9.61
N HIS A 63 -0.76 -8.01 -9.66
CA HIS A 63 -0.96 -8.74 -10.91
C HIS A 63 -1.97 -9.88 -10.73
N CYS A 64 -2.44 -10.44 -11.84
CA CYS A 64 -3.21 -11.68 -11.81
C CYS A 64 -2.31 -12.87 -11.45
N ASN A 65 -2.86 -13.84 -10.73
CA ASN A 65 -2.20 -15.11 -10.41
C ASN A 65 -1.80 -15.92 -11.65
N ASN A 66 -2.48 -15.70 -12.78
CA ASN A 66 -2.16 -16.30 -14.06
C ASN A 66 -2.41 -15.30 -15.21
N PHE A 67 -1.55 -15.33 -16.23
CA PHE A 67 -1.59 -14.37 -17.35
C PHE A 67 -2.67 -14.67 -18.41
N LYS A 68 -3.18 -15.91 -18.46
CA LYS A 68 -4.25 -16.33 -19.39
C LYS A 68 -5.62 -16.19 -18.75
N GLU A 69 -5.75 -16.67 -17.52
CA GLU A 69 -7.02 -16.72 -16.79
C GLU A 69 -6.84 -16.13 -15.39
N CYS A 70 -7.34 -14.91 -15.19
CA CYS A 70 -7.24 -14.24 -13.90
C CYS A 70 -8.37 -14.72 -12.98
N THR A 71 -8.06 -15.65 -12.08
CA THR A 71 -9.00 -16.12 -11.05
C THR A 71 -8.77 -15.45 -9.70
N GLN A 72 -7.58 -14.88 -9.50
CA GLN A 72 -7.25 -14.13 -8.29
C GLN A 72 -6.25 -13.01 -8.61
N VAL A 73 -6.45 -11.85 -7.98
CA VAL A 73 -5.45 -10.79 -7.96
C VAL A 73 -4.53 -11.01 -6.77
N GLN A 74 -3.22 -10.99 -7.02
CA GLN A 74 -2.17 -11.12 -6.04
C GLN A 74 -1.31 -9.86 -6.01
N ALA A 75 -0.59 -9.67 -4.92
CA ALA A 75 0.43 -8.65 -4.84
C ALA A 75 1.65 -9.12 -4.07
N LYS A 76 2.81 -8.55 -4.40
CA LYS A 76 4.04 -8.69 -3.63
C LYS A 76 4.47 -7.33 -3.11
N HIS A 77 4.54 -7.19 -1.80
CA HIS A 77 4.90 -5.92 -1.15
C HIS A 77 6.38 -5.95 -0.73
N TYR A 78 7.21 -5.11 -1.33
CA TYR A 78 8.62 -4.94 -1.00
C TYR A 78 8.75 -3.93 0.15
N CYS A 79 8.83 -4.44 1.37
CA CYS A 79 8.81 -3.63 2.59
C CYS A 79 10.20 -3.04 2.92
N ALA A 80 10.21 -1.87 3.57
CA ALA A 80 11.41 -1.27 4.14
C ALA A 80 12.09 -2.12 5.24
N LYS A 81 11.41 -3.17 5.73
CA LYS A 81 11.97 -4.19 6.64
C LYS A 81 12.73 -5.30 5.91
N GLN A 82 12.95 -5.17 4.60
CA GLN A 82 13.65 -6.15 3.77
C GLN A 82 12.96 -7.52 3.69
N ASN A 83 11.64 -7.56 3.94
CA ASN A 83 10.79 -8.73 3.70
C ASN A 83 9.79 -8.44 2.57
N GLN A 84 9.21 -9.51 2.00
CA GLN A 84 8.35 -9.42 0.82
C GLN A 84 7.07 -10.24 0.97
N PRO A 85 6.11 -9.82 1.82
CA PRO A 85 4.86 -10.56 1.96
C PRO A 85 4.08 -10.63 0.65
N GLU A 86 3.50 -11.81 0.44
CA GLU A 86 2.61 -12.11 -0.67
C GLU A 86 1.18 -11.91 -0.18
N LEU A 87 0.42 -11.11 -0.92
CA LEU A 87 -0.93 -10.72 -0.58
C LEU A 87 -1.89 -11.19 -1.67
N VAL A 88 -3.14 -11.40 -1.28
CA VAL A 88 -4.26 -11.78 -2.14
C VAL A 88 -5.39 -10.77 -1.99
N PHE A 89 -6.15 -10.57 -3.06
CA PHE A 89 -7.29 -9.68 -3.05
C PHE A 89 -8.37 -10.16 -2.08
N ASP A 90 -8.80 -9.26 -1.21
CA ASP A 90 -9.85 -9.51 -0.22
C ASP A 90 -11.17 -8.92 -0.69
N ALA A 91 -11.94 -9.74 -1.41
CA ALA A 91 -13.25 -9.37 -1.93
C ALA A 91 -14.25 -9.00 -0.83
N ARG A 92 -14.10 -9.53 0.41
CA ARG A 92 -15.03 -9.25 1.51
C ARG A 92 -14.86 -7.86 2.09
N ASN A 93 -13.64 -7.33 2.05
CA ASN A 93 -13.30 -6.00 2.56
C ASN A 93 -13.10 -4.97 1.43
N THR A 94 -13.35 -5.36 0.18
CA THR A 94 -13.32 -4.48 -0.99
C THR A 94 -14.73 -4.00 -1.33
N SER A 95 -14.82 -2.73 -1.72
CA SER A 95 -16.04 -2.10 -2.22
C SER A 95 -15.68 -1.11 -3.34
N THR A 96 -16.66 -0.37 -3.87
CA THR A 96 -16.46 0.57 -4.98
C THR A 96 -15.30 1.55 -4.75
N ASN A 97 -15.11 2.03 -3.51
CA ASN A 97 -14.10 3.03 -3.17
C ASN A 97 -12.99 2.49 -2.24
N VAL A 98 -12.99 1.18 -1.96
CA VAL A 98 -12.05 0.55 -1.04
C VAL A 98 -11.45 -0.67 -1.72
N ILE A 99 -10.13 -0.73 -1.84
CA ILE A 99 -9.42 -1.92 -2.32
C ILE A 99 -8.63 -2.49 -1.13
N ALA A 100 -8.87 -3.75 -0.81
CA ALA A 100 -8.20 -4.46 0.27
C ALA A 100 -7.41 -5.67 -0.24
N MET A 101 -6.16 -5.77 0.18
CA MET A 101 -5.33 -6.96 0.04
C MET A 101 -5.02 -7.51 1.43
N THR A 102 -4.96 -8.83 1.56
CA THR A 102 -4.61 -9.53 2.80
C THR A 102 -3.53 -10.56 2.57
N CYS A 103 -2.77 -10.92 3.60
CA CYS A 103 -1.68 -11.88 3.51
C CYS A 103 -2.18 -13.22 2.98
N ASP A 104 -1.47 -13.76 2.00
CA ASP A 104 -1.66 -15.12 1.54
C ASP A 104 -1.08 -16.08 2.57
N MET A 105 -1.94 -16.61 3.44
CA MET A 105 -1.56 -17.54 4.50
C MET A 105 -1.00 -18.86 3.99
N SER A 106 -1.04 -19.14 2.69
CA SER A 106 -0.31 -20.25 2.09
C SER A 106 1.19 -19.97 1.92
N SER A 107 1.60 -18.69 1.92
CA SER A 107 3.00 -18.30 1.78
C SER A 107 3.77 -18.45 3.11
N PRO A 108 5.07 -18.87 3.06
CA PRO A 108 5.86 -19.07 4.27
C PRO A 108 5.99 -17.82 5.16
N LEU A 109 6.09 -16.62 4.55
CA LEU A 109 6.26 -15.38 5.32
C LEU A 109 4.97 -14.98 6.04
N CYS A 110 3.81 -15.04 5.36
CA CYS A 110 2.52 -14.73 5.97
C CYS A 110 2.16 -15.69 7.10
N ASN A 111 2.56 -16.96 6.98
CA ASN A 111 2.36 -17.97 8.01
C ASN A 111 3.49 -18.01 9.07
N SER A 112 4.32 -16.96 9.16
CA SER A 112 5.41 -16.87 10.13
C SER A 112 5.08 -15.90 11.28
N ALA A 113 5.87 -15.95 12.35
CA ALA A 113 5.78 -14.98 13.45
C ALA A 113 6.52 -13.65 13.15
N VAL A 114 7.23 -13.54 12.02
CA VAL A 114 8.05 -12.37 11.67
C VAL A 114 7.16 -11.15 11.44
N GLY A 115 7.57 -9.98 11.92
CA GLY A 115 6.77 -8.76 11.80
C GLY A 115 6.73 -8.19 10.37
N HIS A 116 5.58 -8.26 9.69
CA HIS A 116 5.41 -7.78 8.30
C HIS A 116 3.99 -7.24 8.04
N VAL A 117 3.77 -6.70 6.84
CA VAL A 117 2.47 -6.19 6.41
C VAL A 117 1.54 -7.36 6.10
N HIS A 118 0.46 -7.49 6.86
CA HIS A 118 -0.59 -8.48 6.60
C HIS A 118 -1.73 -7.92 5.76
N MET A 119 -1.95 -6.61 5.76
CA MET A 119 -3.02 -6.00 4.97
C MET A 119 -2.59 -4.67 4.39
N ILE A 120 -3.03 -4.41 3.18
CA ILE A 120 -2.97 -3.10 2.53
C ILE A 120 -4.39 -2.71 2.17
N LYS A 121 -4.82 -1.53 2.60
CA LYS A 121 -6.13 -0.99 2.26
C LYS A 121 -5.99 0.40 1.67
N HIS A 122 -6.53 0.60 0.46
CA HIS A 122 -6.62 1.88 -0.21
C HIS A 122 -8.08 2.35 -0.21
N GLU A 123 -8.33 3.56 0.26
CA GLU A 123 -9.66 4.14 0.39
C GLU A 123 -9.69 5.47 -0.35
N LEU A 124 -10.52 5.55 -1.39
CA LEU A 124 -10.71 6.77 -2.18
C LEU A 124 -11.92 7.55 -1.65
N SER A 125 -11.78 8.87 -1.60
CA SER A 125 -12.85 9.80 -1.19
C SER A 125 -12.73 11.10 -1.96
N GLN A 126 -13.67 12.03 -1.72
CA GLN A 126 -13.71 13.36 -2.35
C GLN A 126 -13.62 13.25 -3.89
N ASP A 127 -14.54 12.50 -4.50
CA ASP A 127 -14.54 12.25 -5.94
C ASP A 127 -13.24 11.68 -6.51
N ASN A 128 -12.56 10.82 -5.72
CA ASN A 128 -11.26 10.22 -6.03
C ASN A 128 -10.08 11.21 -6.03
N SER A 129 -10.21 12.35 -5.37
CA SER A 129 -9.10 13.31 -5.19
C SER A 129 -8.33 13.07 -3.90
N HIS A 130 -8.88 12.33 -2.95
CA HIS A 130 -8.23 12.00 -1.68
C HIS A 130 -8.08 10.49 -1.52
N LEU A 131 -6.87 10.04 -1.15
CA LEU A 131 -6.52 8.64 -0.93
C LEU A 131 -6.01 8.45 0.49
N LYS A 132 -6.69 7.59 1.26
CA LYS A 132 -6.18 7.04 2.51
C LYS A 132 -5.61 5.65 2.25
N THR A 133 -4.34 5.43 2.60
CA THR A 133 -3.71 4.10 2.52
C THR A 133 -3.28 3.63 3.90
N THR A 134 -3.70 2.42 4.27
CA THR A 134 -3.37 1.77 5.53
C THR A 134 -2.58 0.49 5.29
N TYR A 135 -1.37 0.40 5.88
CA TYR A 135 -0.58 -0.83 5.97
C TYR A 135 -0.67 -1.38 7.39
N THR A 136 -1.32 -2.53 7.54
CA THR A 136 -1.54 -3.18 8.83
C THR A 136 -0.43 -4.19 9.08
N ILE A 137 0.32 -3.98 10.16
CA ILE A 137 1.48 -4.80 10.50
C ILE A 137 1.10 -5.74 11.64
N PHE A 138 1.33 -7.03 11.43
CA PHE A 138 1.23 -8.05 12.46
C PHE A 138 2.62 -8.61 12.77
N GLN A 139 2.75 -9.17 13.97
CA GLN A 139 3.89 -9.95 14.43
C GLN A 139 3.36 -10.94 15.45
N ASP A 140 3.80 -12.20 15.37
CA ASP A 140 3.35 -13.26 16.28
C ASP A 140 1.80 -13.37 16.34
N GLY A 141 1.14 -13.29 15.18
CA GLY A 141 -0.32 -13.34 15.06
C GLY A 141 -1.07 -12.15 15.68
N LYS A 142 -0.37 -11.14 16.20
CA LYS A 142 -0.97 -9.98 16.88
C LYS A 142 -0.78 -8.71 16.06
N LEU A 143 -1.84 -7.91 15.98
CA LEU A 143 -1.79 -6.56 15.44
C LEU A 143 -0.76 -5.75 16.22
N GLN A 144 0.20 -5.17 15.52
CA GLN A 144 1.21 -4.30 16.11
C GLN A 144 0.86 -2.84 15.91
N LYS A 145 0.64 -2.44 14.65
CA LYS A 145 0.29 -1.06 14.30
C LYS A 145 -0.29 -0.96 12.89
N ASN A 146 -1.00 0.14 12.67
CA ASN A 146 -1.32 0.64 11.35
C ASN A 146 -0.33 1.75 10.98
N SER A 147 0.25 1.66 9.79
CA SER A 147 0.94 2.80 9.17
C SER A 147 -0.02 3.41 8.16
N VAL A 148 -0.51 4.60 8.48
CA VAL A 148 -1.56 5.25 7.70
C VAL A 148 -1.03 6.53 7.09
N TYR A 149 -1.39 6.75 5.83
CA TYR A 149 -1.02 7.93 5.07
C TYR A 149 -2.24 8.45 4.35
N HIS A 150 -2.43 9.76 4.44
CA HIS A 150 -3.40 10.50 3.65
C HIS A 150 -2.69 11.18 2.50
N PHE A 151 -3.24 11.08 1.31
CA PHE A 151 -2.69 11.69 0.12
C PHE A 151 -3.76 12.45 -0.64
N ASP A 152 -3.35 13.54 -1.27
CA ASP A 152 -4.16 14.28 -2.23
C ASP A 152 -3.60 14.06 -3.62
N ARG A 153 -4.50 14.00 -4.59
CA ARG A 153 -4.12 13.89 -6.00
C ARG A 153 -3.28 15.11 -6.40
N LYS A 154 -2.22 14.84 -7.16
CA LYS A 154 -1.39 15.87 -7.77
C LYS A 154 -2.00 16.37 -9.08
#